data_AF-A0A7M3T719-F1
#
_entry.id   AF-A0A7M3T719-F1
#
_cell.length_a   1.000
_cell.length_b   1.000
_cell.length_c   1.000
_cell.angle_alpha   90.00
_cell.angle_beta   90.00
_cell.angle_gamma   90.00
#
_symmetry.space_group_name_H-M   'P 1'
#
loop_
_entity.id
_entity.type
_entity.pdbx_description
1 polymer ?
#
loop_
_entity_poly.entity_id
_entity_poly.type
_entity_poly.pdbx_seq_one_letter_code
_entity_poly.pdbx_strand_id
1 'polypeptide(L)'
;MTREDIRRLIEPFYKRVRADARLGPIFEGEIGVTDEEWAAHLDKIEAFWANVMLHERSYQGNPMQAHLAVPEIQGEDFAIWLDHFEKTARRVLPEEKADAFAFLSRRIGASLRMGIEQARGGVPRLRAWAR
;
A
#
# COMPACT_ATOMS: atom_id res chain seq x y z
N MET A 1 0.44 18.09 -8.14
CA MET A 1 1.23 16.94 -7.65
C MET A 1 2.43 16.73 -8.56
N THR A 2 3.59 16.31 -8.05
CA THR A 2 4.82 16.08 -8.83
C THR A 2 5.55 14.80 -8.41
N ARG A 3 6.52 14.33 -9.21
CA ARG A 3 7.39 13.20 -8.82
C ARG A 3 8.24 13.48 -7.58
N GLU A 4 8.65 14.73 -7.39
CA GLU A 4 9.38 15.16 -6.20
C GLU A 4 8.50 15.07 -4.95
N ASP A 5 7.22 15.42 -5.05
CA ASP A 5 6.26 15.27 -3.94
C ASP A 5 6.09 13.79 -3.55
N ILE A 6 6.03 12.89 -4.55
CA ILE A 6 5.94 11.44 -4.32
C ILE A 6 7.19 10.95 -3.59
N ARG A 7 8.40 11.26 -4.10
CA ARG A 7 9.67 10.87 -3.47
C ARG A 7 9.78 11.33 -2.02
N ARG A 8 9.48 12.61 -1.78
CA ARG A 8 9.48 13.20 -0.44
C ARG A 8 8.55 12.50 0.54
N LEU A 9 7.48 11.86 0.05
CA LEU A 9 6.56 11.10 0.87
C LEU A 9 7.01 9.64 1.06
N ILE A 10 7.34 8.94 -0.02
CA ILE A 10 7.53 7.49 -0.03
C ILE A 10 8.73 7.07 0.81
N GLU A 11 9.88 7.74 0.68
CA GLU A 11 11.08 7.37 1.45
C GLU A 11 10.87 7.46 2.98
N PRO A 12 10.45 8.61 3.57
CA PRO A 12 10.24 8.68 5.02
C PRO A 12 9.05 7.85 5.50
N PHE A 13 8.08 7.56 4.63
CA PHE A 13 6.96 6.70 4.96
C PHE A 13 7.42 5.27 5.18
N TYR A 14 8.20 4.71 4.24
CA TYR A 14 8.69 3.35 4.37
C TYR A 14 9.75 3.18 5.46
N LYS A 15 10.51 4.23 5.81
CA LYS A 15 11.33 4.22 7.03
C LYS A 15 10.48 3.96 8.29
N ARG A 16 9.26 4.47 8.35
CA ARG A 16 8.32 4.18 9.46
C ARG A 16 7.75 2.78 9.39
N VAL A 17 7.33 2.34 8.20
CA VAL A 17 6.81 0.98 7.99
C VAL A 17 7.85 -0.06 8.39
N ARG A 18 9.10 0.09 7.95
CA ARG A 18 10.20 -0.82 8.29
C ARG A 18 10.47 -0.89 9.79
N ALA A 19 10.31 0.22 10.50
CA ALA A 19 10.51 0.30 11.95
C ALA A 19 9.27 -0.10 12.79
N ASP A 20 8.12 -0.33 12.16
CA ASP A 20 6.89 -0.67 12.86
C ASP A 20 6.92 -2.14 13.31
N ALA A 21 6.57 -2.40 14.57
CA ALA A 21 6.67 -3.74 15.15
C ALA A 21 5.72 -4.77 14.51
N ARG A 22 4.61 -4.32 13.89
CA ARG A 22 3.65 -5.19 13.20
C ARG A 22 3.96 -5.28 11.72
N LEU A 23 4.18 -4.14 11.05
CA LEU A 23 4.37 -4.12 9.60
C LEU A 23 5.80 -4.50 9.18
N GLY A 24 6.81 -4.07 9.93
CA GLY A 24 8.23 -4.28 9.61
C GLY A 24 8.54 -5.75 9.27
N PRO A 25 8.22 -6.73 10.13
CA PRO A 25 8.47 -8.14 9.86
C PRO A 25 7.75 -8.68 8.62
N ILE A 26 6.56 -8.18 8.28
CA ILE A 26 5.83 -8.60 7.07
C ILE A 26 6.57 -8.10 5.83
N PHE A 27 6.97 -6.83 5.82
CA PHE A 27 7.71 -6.25 4.69
C PHE A 27 9.11 -6.85 4.55
N GLU A 28 9.82 -7.11 5.64
CA GLU A 28 11.14 -7.76 5.60
C GLU A 28 11.06 -9.21 5.12
N GLY A 29 10.00 -9.94 5.44
CA GLY A 29 9.77 -11.30 4.92
C GLY A 29 9.57 -11.34 3.41
N GLU A 30 8.97 -10.30 2.83
CA GLU A 30 8.63 -10.22 1.40
C GLU A 30 9.68 -9.48 0.54
N ILE A 31 10.36 -8.49 1.11
CA ILE A 31 11.33 -7.64 0.40
C ILE A 31 12.76 -8.09 0.69
N GLY A 32 13.04 -8.50 1.93
CA GLY A 32 14.38 -8.69 2.45
C GLY A 32 14.82 -7.55 3.40
N VAL A 33 16.09 -7.59 3.79
CA VAL A 33 16.66 -6.73 4.85
C VAL A 33 17.78 -5.81 4.37
N THR A 34 18.17 -5.90 3.09
CA THR A 34 19.23 -5.06 2.51
C THR A 34 18.68 -3.73 2.00
N ASP A 35 19.50 -2.69 1.99
CA ASP A 35 19.05 -1.38 1.51
C ASP A 35 18.80 -1.39 -0.01
N GLU A 36 19.48 -2.25 -0.76
CA GLU A 36 19.26 -2.45 -2.20
C GLU A 36 17.88 -3.05 -2.51
N GLU A 37 17.46 -4.08 -1.75
CA GLU A 37 16.12 -4.67 -1.88
C GLU A 37 15.03 -3.64 -1.57
N TRP A 38 15.24 -2.86 -0.51
CA TRP A 38 14.34 -1.78 -0.13
C TRP A 38 14.31 -0.67 -1.19
N ALA A 39 15.45 -0.28 -1.76
CA ALA A 39 15.50 0.71 -2.82
C ALA A 39 14.67 0.27 -4.05
N ALA A 40 14.80 -0.98 -4.47
CA ALA A 40 13.99 -1.53 -5.57
C ALA A 40 12.48 -1.55 -5.24
N HIS A 41 12.12 -1.80 -3.97
CA HIS A 41 10.73 -1.68 -3.53
C HIS A 41 10.23 -0.24 -3.59
N LEU A 42 11.01 0.74 -3.12
CA LEU A 42 10.63 2.15 -3.15
C LEU A 42 10.41 2.62 -4.60
N ASP A 43 11.28 2.27 -5.54
CA ASP A 43 11.12 2.61 -6.96
C ASP A 43 9.78 2.10 -7.53
N LYS A 44 9.41 0.87 -7.19
CA LYS A 44 8.13 0.28 -7.60
C LYS A 44 6.93 1.03 -7.02
N ILE A 45 7.01 1.47 -5.77
CA ILE A 45 5.91 2.18 -5.10
C ILE A 45 5.84 3.64 -5.55
N GLU A 46 6.96 4.28 -5.84
CA GLU A 46 6.99 5.59 -6.50
C GLU A 46 6.31 5.53 -7.87
N ALA A 47 6.61 4.50 -8.68
CA ALA A 47 5.96 4.29 -9.96
C ALA A 47 4.45 4.07 -9.80
N PHE A 48 4.03 3.29 -8.79
CA PHE A 48 2.61 3.10 -8.47
C PHE A 48 1.92 4.44 -8.17
N TRP A 49 2.49 5.26 -7.28
CA TRP A 49 1.90 6.55 -6.93
C TRP A 49 1.98 7.57 -8.06
N ALA A 50 3.00 7.52 -8.91
CA ALA A 50 3.06 8.35 -10.11
C ALA A 50 1.93 7.98 -11.09
N ASN A 51 1.62 6.69 -11.23
CA ASN A 51 0.47 6.27 -12.02
C ASN A 51 -0.86 6.72 -11.41
N VAL A 52 -1.03 6.63 -10.10
CA VAL A 52 -2.27 7.06 -9.42
C VAL A 52 -2.45 8.58 -9.44
N MET A 53 -1.41 9.34 -9.13
CA MET A 53 -1.52 10.79 -8.91
C MET A 53 -1.28 11.61 -10.17
N LEU A 54 -0.40 11.14 -11.05
CA LEU A 54 0.06 11.85 -12.24
C LEU A 54 -0.47 11.21 -13.53
N HIS A 55 -1.16 10.07 -13.43
CA HIS A 55 -1.63 9.28 -14.58
C HIS A 55 -0.50 8.82 -15.50
N GLU A 56 0.69 8.68 -14.95
CA GLU A 56 1.85 8.16 -15.67
C GLU A 56 1.74 6.64 -15.77
N ARG A 57 1.71 6.09 -16.98
CA ARG A 57 1.61 4.63 -17.20
C ARG A 57 2.93 3.88 -16.89
N SER A 58 3.56 4.21 -15.76
CA SER A 58 4.87 3.74 -15.31
C SER A 58 4.79 2.53 -14.38
N TYR A 59 3.59 2.16 -13.91
CA TYR A 59 3.35 0.97 -13.08
C TYR A 59 2.52 -0.07 -13.82
N GLN A 60 3.01 -1.31 -13.85
CA GLN A 60 2.36 -2.44 -14.55
C GLN A 60 1.95 -3.58 -13.61
N GLY A 61 2.03 -3.39 -12.29
CA GLY A 61 1.68 -4.42 -11.30
C GLY A 61 0.18 -4.53 -11.04
N ASN A 62 -0.19 -5.55 -10.28
CA ASN A 62 -1.54 -5.73 -9.74
C ASN A 62 -1.47 -5.66 -8.20
N PRO A 63 -1.84 -4.51 -7.58
CA PRO A 63 -1.75 -4.35 -6.14
C PRO A 63 -2.55 -5.41 -5.38
N MET A 64 -3.78 -5.73 -5.82
CA MET A 64 -4.61 -6.74 -5.15
C MET A 64 -3.93 -8.10 -5.09
N GLN A 65 -3.38 -8.57 -6.22
CA GLN A 65 -2.68 -9.86 -6.26
C GLN A 65 -1.42 -9.87 -5.39
N ALA A 66 -0.67 -8.76 -5.38
CA ALA A 66 0.51 -8.65 -4.53
C ALA A 66 0.16 -8.76 -3.03
N HIS A 67 -0.93 -8.15 -2.57
CA HIS A 67 -1.33 -8.24 -1.16
C HIS A 67 -2.00 -9.58 -0.81
N LEU A 68 -2.71 -10.21 -1.75
CA LEU A 68 -3.29 -11.55 -1.55
C LEU A 68 -2.21 -12.63 -1.39
N ALA A 69 -1.09 -12.48 -2.10
CA ALA A 69 0.04 -13.42 -2.05
C ALA A 69 0.75 -13.46 -0.69
N VAL A 70 0.52 -12.48 0.19
CA VAL A 70 1.12 -12.39 1.53
C VAL A 70 0.06 -12.76 2.58
N PRO A 71 0.00 -14.02 3.04
CA PRO A 71 -1.05 -14.49 3.95
C PRO A 71 -1.05 -13.79 5.32
N GLU A 72 0.09 -13.25 5.74
CA GLU A 72 0.30 -12.58 7.02
C GLU A 72 -0.45 -11.26 7.15
N ILE A 73 -0.72 -10.57 6.03
CA ILE A 73 -1.44 -9.29 6.00
C ILE A 73 -2.87 -9.48 6.50
N GLN A 74 -3.29 -8.79 7.54
CA GLN A 74 -4.66 -8.80 8.07
C GLN A 74 -5.37 -7.47 7.79
N GLY A 75 -6.68 -7.42 8.07
CA GLY A 75 -7.47 -6.21 7.84
C GLY A 75 -7.01 -5.02 8.68
N GLU A 76 -6.55 -5.28 9.91
CA GLU A 76 -6.04 -4.30 10.87
C GLU A 76 -4.74 -3.65 10.41
N ASP A 77 -3.93 -4.34 9.61
CA ASP A 77 -2.63 -3.84 9.13
C ASP A 77 -2.81 -2.63 8.20
N PHE A 78 -3.94 -2.57 7.47
CA PHE A 78 -4.28 -1.42 6.64
C PHE A 78 -4.47 -0.16 7.47
N ALA A 79 -5.04 -0.26 8.67
CA ALA A 79 -5.22 0.90 9.54
C ALA A 79 -3.87 1.45 10.01
N ILE A 80 -2.93 0.57 10.38
CA ILE A 80 -1.57 0.95 10.79
C ILE A 80 -0.83 1.60 9.61
N TRP A 81 -0.89 0.98 8.42
CA TRP A 81 -0.25 1.49 7.21
C TRP A 81 -0.78 2.88 6.83
N LEU A 82 -2.11 3.06 6.85
CA LEU A 82 -2.76 4.33 6.50
C LEU A 82 -2.43 5.44 7.51
N ASP A 83 -2.35 5.13 8.80
CA ASP A 83 -1.94 6.08 9.84
C ASP A 83 -0.51 6.57 9.61
N HIS A 84 0.44 5.66 9.37
CA HIS A 84 1.82 6.02 9.04
C HIS A 84 1.90 6.86 7.76
N PHE A 85 1.12 6.52 6.75
CA PHE A 85 1.12 7.21 5.46
C PHE A 85 0.60 8.64 5.62
N GLU A 86 -0.54 8.83 6.28
CA GLU A 86 -1.13 10.15 6.48
C GLU A 86 -0.27 11.03 7.39
N LYS A 87 0.24 10.50 8.51
CA LYS A 87 1.17 11.23 9.38
C LYS A 87 2.42 11.66 8.64
N THR A 88 2.92 10.83 7.72
CA THR A 88 4.07 11.18 6.90
C THR A 88 3.72 12.26 5.88
N ALA A 89 2.60 12.12 5.16
CA ALA A 89 2.13 13.10 4.18
C ALA A 89 1.95 14.48 4.81
N ARG A 90 1.25 14.57 5.96
CA ARG A 90 1.05 15.82 6.69
C ARG A 90 2.36 16.45 7.18
N ARG A 91 3.40 15.65 7.42
CA ARG A 91 4.72 16.13 7.88
C ARG A 91 5.56 16.70 6.74
N VAL A 92 5.51 16.10 5.55
CA VAL A 92 6.51 16.35 4.49
C VAL A 92 5.96 17.09 3.28
N LEU A 93 4.63 17.26 3.21
CA LEU A 93 3.95 17.94 2.11
C LEU A 93 3.10 19.11 2.61
N PRO A 94 2.85 20.12 1.76
CA PRO A 94 1.78 21.10 2.00
C PRO A 94 0.43 20.42 2.19
N GLU A 95 -0.44 21.03 3.01
CA GLU A 95 -1.74 20.51 3.44
C GLU A 95 -2.59 19.99 2.27
N GLU A 96 -2.77 20.80 1.23
CA GLU A 96 -3.54 20.44 0.03
C GLU A 96 -3.03 19.13 -0.62
N LYS A 97 -1.71 18.96 -0.72
CA LYS A 97 -1.09 17.77 -1.30
C LYS A 97 -1.22 16.56 -0.37
N ALA A 98 -1.06 16.77 0.93
CA ALA A 98 -1.23 15.73 1.92
C ALA A 98 -2.66 15.19 1.94
N ASP A 99 -3.67 16.06 1.84
CA ASP A 99 -5.07 15.67 1.80
C ASP A 99 -5.41 14.90 0.52
N ALA A 100 -4.86 15.28 -0.64
CA ALA A 100 -5.03 14.53 -1.88
C ALA A 100 -4.49 13.08 -1.75
N PHE A 101 -3.30 12.92 -1.16
CA PHE A 101 -2.73 11.60 -0.89
C PHE A 101 -3.55 10.81 0.13
N ALA A 102 -3.98 11.43 1.22
CA ALA A 102 -4.77 10.79 2.28
C ALA A 102 -6.13 10.30 1.76
N PHE A 103 -6.80 11.10 0.91
CA PHE A 103 -8.06 10.70 0.30
C PHE A 103 -7.90 9.45 -0.58
N LEU A 104 -6.90 9.44 -1.46
CA LEU A 104 -6.68 8.32 -2.38
C LEU A 104 -6.15 7.08 -1.67
N SER A 105 -5.25 7.23 -0.70
CA SER A 105 -4.73 6.10 0.07
C SER A 105 -5.82 5.39 0.85
N ARG A 106 -6.73 6.13 1.51
CA ARG A 106 -7.88 5.54 2.23
C ARG A 106 -8.82 4.80 1.28
N ARG A 107 -9.11 5.35 0.10
CA ARG A 107 -9.96 4.69 -0.91
C ARG A 107 -9.34 3.39 -1.41
N ILE A 108 -8.07 3.42 -1.79
CA ILE A 108 -7.33 2.25 -2.29
C ILE A 108 -7.21 1.21 -1.17
N GLY A 109 -6.80 1.63 0.02
CA GLY A 109 -6.66 0.77 1.20
C GLY A 109 -7.98 0.07 1.58
N ALA A 110 -9.10 0.81 1.59
CA ALA A 110 -10.41 0.21 1.85
C ALA A 110 -10.79 -0.83 0.79
N SER A 111 -10.52 -0.56 -0.49
CA SER A 111 -10.76 -1.52 -1.57
C SER A 111 -9.89 -2.76 -1.47
N LEU A 112 -8.60 -2.61 -1.14
CA LEU A 112 -7.66 -3.72 -0.96
C LEU A 112 -8.09 -4.59 0.22
N ARG A 113 -8.33 -3.98 1.38
CA ARG A 113 -8.80 -4.66 2.59
C ARG A 113 -10.06 -5.49 2.30
N MET A 114 -11.08 -4.86 1.73
CA MET A 114 -12.34 -5.53 1.40
C MET A 114 -12.13 -6.70 0.43
N GLY A 115 -11.33 -6.52 -0.63
CA GLY A 115 -11.08 -7.60 -1.59
C GLY A 115 -10.30 -8.77 -1.00
N ILE A 116 -9.34 -8.50 -0.10
CA ILE A 116 -8.59 -9.54 0.61
C ILE A 116 -9.50 -10.32 1.56
N GLU A 117 -10.30 -9.62 2.37
CA GLU A 117 -11.25 -10.23 3.29
C GLU A 117 -12.27 -11.12 2.54
N GLN A 118 -12.79 -10.66 1.40
CA GLN A 118 -13.72 -11.44 0.57
C GLN A 118 -13.05 -12.67 -0.05
N ALA A 119 -11.81 -12.53 -0.55
CA ALA A 119 -11.08 -13.65 -1.15
C ALA A 119 -10.73 -14.74 -0.13
N ARG A 120 -10.48 -14.36 1.13
CA ARG A 120 -10.09 -15.28 2.22
C ARG A 120 -11.27 -15.83 3.00
N GLY A 121 -12.32 -15.02 3.18
CA GLY A 121 -13.52 -15.35 3.95
C GLY A 121 -14.70 -15.81 3.10
N GLY A 122 -14.45 -16.32 1.89
CA GLY A 122 -15.47 -16.56 0.86
C GLY A 122 -16.80 -17.06 1.43
N VAL A 123 -17.89 -16.33 1.14
CA VAL A 123 -19.26 -16.85 1.29
C VAL A 123 -19.28 -18.24 0.62
N PRO A 124 -19.73 -19.31 1.31
CA PRO A 124 -19.85 -20.61 0.67
C PRO A 124 -20.59 -20.42 -0.64
N ARG A 125 -19.97 -20.79 -1.76
CA ARG A 125 -20.71 -20.95 -3.01
C ARG A 125 -21.67 -22.10 -2.78
N LEU A 126 -22.88 -21.77 -2.28
CA LEU A 126 -24.00 -22.69 -2.32
C LEU A 126 -24.10 -23.11 -3.78
N ARG A 127 -23.74 -24.35 -4.07
CA ARG A 127 -23.94 -24.94 -5.39
C ARG A 127 -25.42 -24.73 -5.70
N ALA A 128 -25.71 -23.83 -6.64
CA ALA A 128 -27.04 -23.71 -7.19
C ALA A 128 -27.44 -25.11 -7.67
N TRP A 129 -28.51 -25.63 -7.09
CA TRP A 129 -28.98 -26.97 -7.35
C TRP A 129 -29.22 -27.13 -8.85
N ALA A 130 -28.66 -28.20 -9.40
CA ALA A 130 -28.94 -28.66 -10.74
C ALA A 130 -30.46 -28.77 -10.94
N ARG A 131 -30.93 -28.28 -12.08
CA ARG A 131 -32.10 -28.82 -12.76
C ARG A 131 -31.70 -29.09 -14.20
#